data_AF-A0A413E4X9-F1
#
_entry.id   AF-A0A413E4X9-F1
#
_cell.length_a   1.000
_cell.length_b   1.000
_cell.length_c   1.000
_cell.angle_alpha   90.00
_cell.angle_beta   90.00
_cell.angle_gamma   90.00
#
_symmetry.space_group_name_H-M   'P 1'
#
loop_
_entity.id
_entity.type
_entity.pdbx_description
1 polymer ?
#
loop_
_entity_poly.entity_id
_entity_poly.type
_entity_poly.pdbx_seq_one_letter_code
_entity_poly.pdbx_strand_id
1 'polypeptide(L)'
;MFVVSGIHEDVEPDYELKCIFMKRFFLFAAAAVCMVLAGCNGQQGHTPSSVAQVSEPVDTVVPVVEVPFREKLLTAADVTLTKDLLYDTYTLEDTYPYKDTVRSFKWDVIRNCLAYIENMQRDSVKWVVLQNYKNLNREAPLVRKFVRNAYRRVADTLGVERYQSVPLYLPGDTLVPERYGRDGTLAYLLGEEGGFSRILPITLEDEWLVPRRYLKLLADSTVFNHVIFVDRLDQNIATLERMDKGEWKIRSMNPATTGRHAPPYAQETPLGMYLLQQKKSRMVFLKDGSAATGGYAPYASRFTNGAYIHGVPVNVPRTAMIEYSWSLGTTPRSHMCVRNATSHAKFVFDWAPTERSLVVVIE
;
A
#
# COMPACT_ATOMS: atom_id res chain seq x y z
N MET A 1 35.26 -40.45 6.34
CA MET A 1 35.08 -39.63 7.55
C MET A 1 33.99 -38.62 7.24
N PHE A 2 32.76 -38.92 7.67
CA PHE A 2 31.57 -38.10 7.45
C PHE A 2 31.57 -36.93 8.44
N VAL A 3 31.45 -35.70 7.97
CA VAL A 3 30.97 -34.57 8.79
C VAL A 3 30.04 -33.70 7.93
N VAL A 4 28.76 -33.94 8.18
CA VAL A 4 27.54 -33.14 7.99
C VAL A 4 27.75 -31.66 7.61
N SER A 5 27.28 -31.28 6.43
CA SER A 5 26.97 -29.89 6.07
C SER A 5 25.58 -29.52 6.59
N GLY A 6 25.52 -28.62 7.57
CA GLY A 6 24.28 -28.01 8.05
C GLY A 6 23.64 -27.18 6.96
N ILE A 7 22.39 -27.51 6.66
CA ILE A 7 21.48 -26.77 5.79
C ILE A 7 21.12 -25.50 6.57
N HIS A 8 21.57 -24.34 6.10
CA HIS A 8 21.08 -23.06 6.59
C HIS A 8 19.75 -22.83 5.89
N GLU A 9 18.65 -23.03 6.62
CA GLU A 9 17.31 -22.65 6.16
C GLU A 9 17.27 -21.12 5.99
N ASP A 10 17.25 -20.68 4.74
CA ASP A 10 16.94 -19.30 4.36
C ASP A 10 15.48 -19.02 4.74
N VAL A 11 15.28 -18.26 5.82
CA VAL A 11 13.95 -17.78 6.23
C VAL A 11 13.56 -16.63 5.28
N GLU A 12 12.73 -16.97 4.29
CA GLU A 12 12.06 -16.03 3.38
C GLU A 12 11.14 -15.06 4.15
N PRO A 13 11.22 -13.74 3.90
CA PRO A 13 10.30 -12.75 4.47
C PRO A 13 8.96 -12.62 3.67
N ASP A 14 8.68 -13.54 2.74
CA ASP A 14 7.58 -13.46 1.77
C ASP A 14 6.17 -13.77 2.30
N TYR A 15 6.02 -14.03 3.60
CA TYR A 15 4.73 -14.41 4.18
C TYR A 15 3.86 -13.22 4.62
N GLU A 16 4.38 -12.00 4.76
CA GLU A 16 3.66 -10.91 5.43
C GLU A 16 2.51 -10.31 4.58
N LEU A 17 2.69 -10.07 3.27
CA LEU A 17 1.61 -9.44 2.48
C LEU A 17 0.44 -10.40 2.22
N LYS A 18 0.72 -11.67 1.93
CA LYS A 18 -0.31 -12.73 1.81
C LYS A 18 -1.04 -12.95 3.14
N CYS A 19 -0.34 -12.84 4.28
CA CYS A 19 -0.93 -13.08 5.59
C CYS A 19 -1.73 -11.88 6.12
N ILE A 20 -1.33 -10.63 5.86
CA ILE A 20 -2.04 -9.40 6.28
C ILE A 20 -3.41 -9.25 5.58
N PHE A 21 -3.48 -9.52 4.26
CA PHE A 21 -4.77 -9.49 3.53
C PHE A 21 -5.70 -10.63 3.97
N MET A 22 -5.16 -11.78 4.37
CA MET A 22 -5.94 -12.96 4.73
C MET A 22 -6.39 -12.94 6.22
N LYS A 23 -5.60 -12.41 7.15
CA LYS A 23 -5.95 -12.35 8.58
C LYS A 23 -7.00 -11.31 8.95
N ARG A 24 -6.98 -10.13 8.30
CA ARG A 24 -8.10 -9.18 8.38
C ARG A 24 -9.42 -9.75 7.84
N PHE A 25 -9.39 -10.86 7.09
CA PHE A 25 -10.59 -11.59 6.68
C PHE A 25 -11.06 -12.60 7.76
N PHE A 26 -10.14 -13.30 8.43
CA PHE A 26 -10.49 -14.34 9.41
C PHE A 26 -10.93 -13.82 10.78
N LEU A 27 -10.39 -12.70 11.28
CA LEU A 27 -10.77 -12.13 12.58
C LEU A 27 -12.23 -11.60 12.60
N PHE A 28 -12.74 -11.11 11.47
CA PHE A 28 -14.12 -10.66 11.35
C PHE A 28 -15.13 -11.81 11.18
N ALA A 29 -14.71 -12.94 10.60
CA ALA A 29 -15.55 -14.14 10.49
C ALA A 29 -15.74 -14.84 11.86
N ALA A 30 -14.70 -14.87 12.70
CA ALA A 30 -14.76 -15.53 14.01
C ALA A 30 -15.66 -14.78 15.02
N ALA A 31 -15.70 -13.43 14.97
CA ALA A 31 -16.57 -12.63 15.84
C ALA A 31 -18.07 -12.85 15.54
N ALA A 32 -18.43 -13.17 14.29
CA ALA A 32 -19.80 -13.48 13.90
C ALA A 32 -20.27 -14.87 14.38
N VAL A 33 -19.36 -15.84 14.52
CA VAL A 33 -19.70 -17.20 14.97
C VAL A 33 -19.85 -17.29 16.49
N CYS A 34 -19.08 -16.52 17.26
CA CYS A 34 -19.21 -16.50 18.73
C CYS A 34 -20.52 -15.86 19.22
N MET A 35 -21.13 -14.96 18.45
CA MET A 35 -22.42 -14.32 18.79
C MET A 35 -23.64 -15.22 18.51
N VAL A 36 -23.48 -16.31 17.75
CA VAL A 36 -24.58 -17.25 17.43
C VAL A 36 -24.68 -18.42 18.41
N LEU A 37 -23.67 -18.66 19.26
CA LEU A 37 -23.64 -19.82 20.18
C LEU A 37 -23.82 -19.48 21.66
N ALA A 38 -24.06 -18.21 22.02
CA ALA A 38 -24.17 -17.76 23.41
C ALA A 38 -25.55 -17.18 23.79
N GLY A 39 -26.63 -17.67 23.20
CA GLY A 39 -27.97 -17.15 23.48
C GLY A 39 -29.07 -18.21 23.48
N CYS A 40 -29.14 -19.04 24.53
CA CYS A 40 -30.35 -19.71 24.98
C CYS A 40 -30.12 -20.35 26.36
N ASN A 41 -30.54 -19.68 27.45
CA ASN A 41 -31.14 -20.40 28.58
C ASN A 41 -31.92 -19.50 29.56
N GLY A 42 -33.12 -19.95 29.92
CA GLY A 42 -33.98 -19.47 31.02
C GLY A 42 -35.17 -18.61 30.55
N GLN A 43 -36.44 -18.83 30.94
CA GLN A 43 -37.06 -19.76 31.88
C GLN A 43 -38.60 -19.75 31.61
N GLN A 44 -39.27 -20.91 31.69
CA GLN A 44 -40.73 -21.04 31.88
C GLN A 44 -41.09 -20.43 33.26
N GLY A 45 -42.23 -19.78 33.55
CA GLY A 45 -43.61 -19.87 33.08
C GLY A 45 -44.49 -19.92 34.35
N HIS A 46 -45.54 -19.08 34.43
CA HIS A 46 -46.85 -19.26 35.11
C HIS A 46 -47.48 -17.96 35.63
N THR A 47 -48.70 -17.70 35.16
CA THR A 47 -49.69 -16.70 35.63
C THR A 47 -50.75 -17.43 36.50
N PRO A 48 -51.63 -16.74 37.28
CA PRO A 48 -52.87 -16.24 36.67
C PRO A 48 -53.48 -14.93 37.24
N SER A 49 -54.15 -14.23 36.33
CA SER A 49 -55.41 -13.47 36.42
C SER A 49 -55.67 -12.42 37.51
N SER A 50 -55.91 -11.18 37.06
CA SER A 50 -57.21 -10.52 37.26
C SER A 50 -57.50 -9.53 36.12
N VAL A 51 -58.77 -9.53 35.69
CA VAL A 51 -59.35 -8.72 34.62
C VAL A 51 -59.80 -7.39 35.21
N ALA A 52 -59.47 -6.25 34.59
CA ALA A 52 -60.42 -5.14 34.42
C ALA A 52 -59.88 -4.02 33.49
N GLN A 53 -60.78 -3.60 32.61
CA GLN A 53 -60.94 -2.27 31.98
C GLN A 53 -60.14 -1.95 30.71
N VAL A 54 -60.93 -1.88 29.63
CA VAL A 54 -60.68 -1.27 28.34
C VAL A 54 -60.61 0.25 28.50
N SER A 55 -59.54 0.86 27.99
CA SER A 55 -59.51 2.27 27.58
C SER A 55 -58.64 2.38 26.32
N GLU A 56 -59.18 3.04 25.32
CA GLU A 56 -58.70 3.23 23.94
C GLU A 56 -57.34 3.98 23.81
N PRO A 57 -56.71 3.95 22.62
CA PRO A 57 -55.26 3.81 22.50
C PRO A 57 -54.54 5.15 22.63
N VAL A 58 -53.51 5.17 23.47
CA VAL A 58 -52.46 6.20 23.40
C VAL A 58 -51.51 5.79 22.30
N ASP A 59 -51.52 6.57 21.22
CA ASP A 59 -50.67 6.43 20.06
C ASP A 59 -49.20 6.56 20.49
N THR A 60 -48.62 5.43 20.88
CA THR A 60 -47.24 5.34 21.30
C THR A 60 -46.42 5.30 20.03
N VAL A 61 -45.94 6.48 19.62
CA VAL A 61 -44.92 6.60 18.57
C VAL A 61 -43.70 5.83 19.08
N VAL A 62 -43.59 4.57 18.65
CA VAL A 62 -42.38 3.78 18.81
C VAL A 62 -41.29 4.58 18.10
N PRO A 63 -40.22 5.02 18.78
CA PRO A 63 -39.09 5.56 18.07
C PRO A 63 -38.58 4.42 17.22
N VAL A 64 -38.76 4.53 15.91
CA VAL A 64 -38.06 3.69 14.94
C VAL A 64 -36.60 3.96 15.22
N VAL A 65 -35.98 3.09 16.01
CA VAL A 65 -34.54 3.03 16.13
C VAL A 65 -34.09 2.64 14.74
N GLU A 66 -33.77 3.63 13.92
CA GLU A 66 -33.04 3.44 12.68
C GLU A 66 -31.73 2.77 13.09
N VAL A 67 -31.73 1.44 13.03
CA VAL A 67 -30.50 0.66 13.13
C VAL A 67 -29.64 1.21 12.00
N PRO A 68 -28.47 1.81 12.30
CA PRO A 68 -27.67 2.43 11.26
C PRO A 68 -27.41 1.36 10.20
N PHE A 69 -27.90 1.60 8.99
CA PHE A 69 -27.60 0.72 7.87
C PHE A 69 -26.09 0.74 7.68
N ARG A 70 -25.40 -0.24 8.28
CA ARG A 70 -23.98 -0.44 8.05
C ARG A 70 -23.87 -0.95 6.63
N GLU A 71 -23.53 -0.04 5.71
CA GLU A 71 -23.33 -0.41 4.33
C GLU A 71 -22.39 -1.60 4.24
N LYS A 72 -22.83 -2.65 3.55
CA LYS A 72 -22.03 -3.86 3.31
C LYS A 72 -20.66 -3.48 2.70
N LEU A 73 -19.59 -3.99 3.28
CA LEU A 73 -18.24 -3.81 2.73
C LEU A 73 -18.15 -4.44 1.34
N LEU A 74 -17.48 -3.76 0.41
CA LEU A 74 -17.22 -4.30 -0.92
C LEU A 74 -16.25 -5.47 -0.79
N THR A 75 -16.51 -6.51 -1.57
CA THR A 75 -15.61 -7.63 -1.82
C THR A 75 -15.08 -7.54 -3.25
N ALA A 76 -14.09 -8.36 -3.62
CA ALA A 76 -13.62 -8.40 -4.99
C ALA A 76 -14.72 -8.72 -6.02
N ALA A 77 -15.73 -9.51 -5.63
CA ALA A 77 -16.86 -9.84 -6.52
C ALA A 77 -17.76 -8.64 -6.84
N ASP A 78 -17.75 -7.63 -5.97
CA ASP A 78 -18.52 -6.39 -6.17
C ASP A 78 -17.75 -5.36 -7.02
N VAL A 79 -16.49 -5.65 -7.39
CA VAL A 79 -15.64 -4.75 -8.20
C VAL A 79 -15.67 -5.13 -9.67
N THR A 80 -16.20 -4.24 -10.49
CA THR A 80 -16.22 -4.35 -11.95
C THR A 80 -15.06 -3.57 -12.57
N LEU A 81 -14.32 -4.24 -13.46
CA LEU A 81 -13.22 -3.64 -14.22
C LEU A 81 -13.61 -3.52 -15.70
N THR A 82 -13.56 -2.31 -16.25
CA THR A 82 -13.80 -2.07 -17.68
C THR A 82 -12.56 -1.45 -18.33
N LYS A 83 -12.15 -1.94 -19.50
CA LYS A 83 -11.04 -1.33 -20.26
C LYS A 83 -11.55 -0.05 -20.94
N ASP A 84 -10.95 1.09 -20.59
CA ASP A 84 -11.20 2.40 -21.21
C ASP A 84 -9.87 3.17 -21.17
N LEU A 85 -8.94 2.70 -22.00
CA LEU A 85 -7.54 3.11 -21.99
C LEU A 85 -7.42 4.58 -22.39
N LEU A 86 -6.78 5.38 -21.53
CA LEU A 86 -6.34 6.74 -21.88
C LEU A 86 -4.93 6.73 -22.49
N TYR A 87 -4.23 5.60 -22.36
CA TYR A 87 -2.93 5.36 -22.96
C TYR A 87 -2.85 3.91 -23.46
N ASP A 88 -2.58 3.73 -24.76
CA ASP A 88 -2.65 2.46 -25.48
C ASP A 88 -1.32 2.04 -26.15
N THR A 89 -0.30 2.89 -26.07
CA THR A 89 1.00 2.61 -26.70
C THR A 89 1.79 1.59 -25.88
N TYR A 90 2.30 0.53 -26.52
CA TYR A 90 2.96 -0.62 -25.85
C TYR A 90 2.05 -1.37 -24.87
N THR A 91 0.74 -1.35 -25.12
CA THR A 91 -0.22 -2.06 -24.27
C THR A 91 0.01 -3.58 -24.34
N LEU A 92 -0.02 -4.22 -23.17
CA LEU A 92 0.02 -5.67 -23.05
C LEU A 92 -1.41 -6.24 -23.07
N GLU A 93 -1.55 -7.46 -23.56
CA GLU A 93 -2.75 -8.27 -23.34
C GLU A 93 -2.89 -8.64 -21.86
N ASP A 94 -4.09 -9.07 -21.43
CA ASP A 94 -4.33 -9.50 -20.04
C ASP A 94 -3.38 -10.63 -19.61
N THR A 95 -3.08 -11.49 -20.59
CA THR A 95 -2.14 -12.59 -20.49
C THR A 95 -1.21 -12.53 -21.70
N TYR A 96 0.09 -12.60 -21.49
CA TYR A 96 1.10 -12.41 -22.53
C TYR A 96 2.27 -13.37 -22.39
N PRO A 97 2.87 -13.82 -23.51
CA PRO A 97 4.02 -14.73 -23.47
C PRO A 97 5.28 -14.02 -22.99
N TYR A 98 6.12 -14.72 -22.23
CA TYR A 98 7.46 -14.28 -21.88
C TYR A 98 8.42 -15.47 -21.84
N LYS A 99 9.28 -15.59 -22.87
CA LYS A 99 10.16 -16.74 -23.05
C LYS A 99 9.39 -18.07 -23.01
N ASP A 100 9.71 -18.93 -22.06
CA ASP A 100 9.12 -20.24 -21.78
C ASP A 100 7.98 -20.18 -20.75
N THR A 101 7.58 -18.98 -20.32
CA THR A 101 6.49 -18.78 -19.37
C THR A 101 5.39 -17.87 -19.92
N VAL A 102 4.27 -17.84 -19.20
CA VAL A 102 3.13 -16.97 -19.48
C VAL A 102 2.93 -16.05 -18.29
N ARG A 103 2.74 -14.77 -18.56
CA ARG A 103 2.55 -13.71 -17.55
C ARG A 103 1.18 -13.10 -17.69
N SER A 104 0.71 -12.45 -16.63
CA SER A 104 -0.62 -11.87 -16.59
C SER A 104 -0.72 -10.68 -15.66
N PHE A 105 -1.71 -9.82 -15.91
CA PHE A 105 -2.18 -8.90 -14.89
C PHE A 105 -2.99 -9.67 -13.84
N LYS A 106 -2.65 -9.51 -12.56
CA LYS A 106 -3.29 -10.22 -11.44
C LYS A 106 -4.64 -9.59 -11.10
N TRP A 107 -5.61 -9.66 -12.02
CA TRP A 107 -6.89 -8.95 -11.89
C TRP A 107 -7.68 -9.32 -10.63
N ASP A 108 -7.59 -10.56 -10.14
CA ASP A 108 -8.21 -10.97 -8.88
C ASP A 108 -7.58 -10.29 -7.65
N VAL A 109 -6.24 -10.18 -7.62
CA VAL A 109 -5.52 -9.46 -6.56
C VAL A 109 -5.86 -7.97 -6.64
N ILE A 110 -5.88 -7.41 -7.85
CA ILE A 110 -6.24 -6.01 -8.11
C ILE A 110 -7.66 -5.72 -7.60
N ARG A 111 -8.67 -6.54 -7.91
CA ARG A 111 -10.04 -6.38 -7.41
C ARG A 111 -10.11 -6.39 -5.89
N ASN A 112 -9.39 -7.30 -5.23
CA ASN A 112 -9.32 -7.33 -3.76
C ASN A 112 -8.72 -6.04 -3.18
N CYS A 113 -7.63 -5.55 -3.77
CA CYS A 113 -7.02 -4.30 -3.35
C CYS A 113 -7.94 -3.09 -3.58
N LEU A 114 -8.65 -3.02 -4.72
CA LEU A 114 -9.60 -1.93 -5.00
C LEU A 114 -10.78 -1.93 -4.03
N ALA A 115 -11.36 -3.10 -3.75
CA ALA A 115 -12.42 -3.24 -2.75
C ALA A 115 -11.95 -2.74 -1.37
N TYR A 116 -10.73 -3.10 -0.97
CA TYR A 116 -10.11 -2.60 0.26
C TYR A 116 -9.92 -1.07 0.23
N ILE A 117 -9.40 -0.51 -0.87
CA ILE A 117 -9.19 0.93 -1.06
C ILE A 117 -10.50 1.70 -0.97
N GLU A 118 -11.60 1.17 -1.50
CA GLU A 118 -12.91 1.82 -1.34
C GLU A 118 -13.44 1.71 0.09
N ASN A 119 -13.31 0.54 0.71
CA ASN A 119 -13.78 0.33 2.08
C ASN A 119 -13.05 1.21 3.09
N MET A 120 -11.76 1.46 2.92
CA MET A 120 -10.96 2.28 3.83
C MET A 120 -11.30 3.78 3.78
N GLN A 121 -12.12 4.22 2.83
CA GLN A 121 -12.45 5.64 2.62
C GLN A 121 -13.87 6.03 3.05
N ARG A 122 -14.65 5.10 3.61
CA ARG A 122 -16.11 5.29 3.85
C ARG A 122 -16.45 6.17 5.04
N ASP A 123 -15.60 6.20 6.06
CA ASP A 123 -15.83 7.00 7.26
C ASP A 123 -15.28 8.41 7.10
N SER A 124 -15.66 9.34 7.98
CA SER A 124 -15.00 10.64 8.11
C SER A 124 -13.56 10.43 8.60
N VAL A 125 -12.68 10.05 7.70
CA VAL A 125 -11.30 9.64 7.99
C VAL A 125 -10.36 10.83 7.84
N LYS A 126 -9.42 10.93 8.77
CA LYS A 126 -8.27 11.85 8.65
C LYS A 126 -7.05 11.06 8.21
N TRP A 127 -6.50 11.42 7.07
CA TRP A 127 -5.34 10.73 6.50
C TRP A 127 -4.04 11.40 6.89
N VAL A 128 -3.06 10.60 7.29
CA VAL A 128 -1.67 11.02 7.40
C VAL A 128 -0.79 10.09 6.56
N VAL A 129 0.33 10.63 6.08
CA VAL A 129 1.37 9.84 5.41
C VAL A 129 2.65 9.90 6.22
N LEU A 130 3.31 8.75 6.37
CA LEU A 130 4.65 8.65 6.92
C LEU A 130 5.63 9.29 5.94
N GLN A 131 6.36 10.32 6.36
CA GLN A 131 7.26 11.06 5.49
C GLN A 131 8.61 11.25 6.18
N ASN A 132 9.65 10.65 5.59
CA ASN A 132 11.02 10.90 6.01
C ASN A 132 12.04 10.74 4.88
N TYR A 133 11.64 10.97 3.63
CA TYR A 133 12.54 10.95 2.48
C TYR A 133 13.87 11.66 2.74
N LYS A 134 14.99 10.97 2.52
CA LYS A 134 16.35 11.45 2.79
C LYS A 134 16.56 12.01 4.21
N ASN A 135 15.85 11.49 5.21
CA ASN A 135 15.86 11.97 6.59
C ASN A 135 15.48 13.45 6.73
N LEU A 136 14.59 13.96 5.86
CA LEU A 136 14.12 15.35 5.90
C LEU A 136 13.58 15.75 7.28
N ASN A 137 12.96 14.80 7.99
CA ASN A 137 12.37 14.99 9.32
C ASN A 137 13.26 14.48 10.46
N ARG A 138 14.58 14.42 10.19
CA ARG A 138 15.67 13.86 11.01
C ARG A 138 15.84 12.35 10.84
N GLU A 139 17.04 11.88 11.17
CA GLU A 139 17.31 10.45 11.21
C GLU A 139 16.49 9.81 12.33
N ALA A 140 15.79 8.72 12.02
CA ALA A 140 15.01 7.98 13.00
C ALA A 140 15.91 7.47 14.14
N PRO A 141 15.48 7.46 15.41
CA PRO A 141 16.20 6.81 16.50
C PRO A 141 16.35 5.30 16.25
N LEU A 142 17.29 4.65 16.95
CA LEU A 142 17.43 3.19 16.88
C LEU A 142 16.22 2.51 17.50
N VAL A 143 15.71 1.49 16.81
CA VAL A 143 14.66 0.60 17.31
C VAL A 143 15.20 -0.41 18.30
N ARG A 144 14.31 -0.96 19.13
CA ARG A 144 14.63 -1.94 20.18
C ARG A 144 15.45 -3.13 19.67
N LYS A 145 15.08 -3.67 18.50
CA LYS A 145 15.78 -4.77 17.84
C LYS A 145 16.09 -4.37 16.41
N PHE A 146 17.39 -4.25 16.09
CA PHE A 146 17.85 -3.92 14.74
C PHE A 146 18.91 -4.91 14.27
N VAL A 147 19.04 -5.04 12.96
CA VAL A 147 20.07 -5.83 12.28
C VAL A 147 20.87 -4.95 11.33
N ARG A 148 22.03 -5.45 10.89
CA ARG A 148 22.71 -4.91 9.71
C ARG A 148 22.35 -5.76 8.51
N ASN A 149 21.66 -5.18 7.54
CA ASN A 149 21.20 -5.90 6.36
C ASN A 149 22.36 -6.20 5.36
N ALA A 150 22.04 -6.84 4.24
CA ALA A 150 23.00 -7.15 3.17
C ALA A 150 23.74 -5.91 2.60
N TYR A 151 23.18 -4.71 2.80
CA TYR A 151 23.76 -3.42 2.40
C TYR A 151 24.63 -2.79 3.51
N ARG A 152 24.84 -3.51 4.63
CA ARG A 152 25.52 -3.09 5.86
C ARG A 152 24.83 -1.92 6.59
N ARG A 153 23.58 -1.62 6.22
CA ARG A 153 22.76 -0.55 6.79
C ARG A 153 21.95 -1.09 7.97
N VAL A 154 21.63 -0.20 8.90
CA VAL A 154 20.74 -0.52 10.02
C VAL A 154 19.32 -0.67 9.48
N ALA A 155 18.68 -1.79 9.80
CA ALA A 155 17.28 -2.07 9.51
C ALA A 155 16.60 -2.69 10.74
N ASP A 156 15.28 -2.64 10.83
CA ASP A 156 14.55 -3.47 11.79
C ASP A 156 14.54 -4.94 11.36
N THR A 157 13.98 -5.80 12.20
CA THR A 157 13.90 -7.25 11.94
C THR A 157 12.95 -7.62 10.81
N LEU A 158 12.17 -6.68 10.27
CA LEU A 158 11.28 -6.85 9.13
C LEU A 158 11.88 -6.29 7.83
N GLY A 159 13.16 -5.89 7.86
CA GLY A 159 13.88 -5.43 6.67
C GLY A 159 13.60 -3.98 6.27
N VAL A 160 12.94 -3.17 7.11
CA VAL A 160 12.77 -1.73 6.87
C VAL A 160 14.03 -1.00 7.35
N GLU A 161 14.74 -0.35 6.42
CA GLU A 161 15.97 0.40 6.75
C GLU A 161 15.66 1.61 7.64
N ARG A 162 16.55 1.91 8.59
CA ARG A 162 16.48 3.14 9.42
C ARG A 162 16.50 4.41 8.55
N TYR A 163 17.32 4.39 7.50
CA TYR A 163 17.45 5.52 6.59
C TYR A 163 16.13 5.75 5.84
N GLN A 164 15.62 6.97 5.95
CA GLN A 164 14.36 7.44 5.34
C GLN A 164 13.08 6.86 5.94
N SER A 165 13.17 6.21 7.09
CA SER A 165 11.99 5.62 7.74
C SER A 165 11.52 6.45 8.93
N VAL A 166 10.34 6.11 9.42
CA VAL A 166 9.66 6.73 10.54
C VAL A 166 9.70 5.80 11.74
N PRO A 167 10.13 6.24 12.94
CA PRO A 167 10.10 5.39 14.13
C PRO A 167 8.65 5.14 14.59
N LEU A 168 8.27 3.88 14.77
CA LEU A 168 6.96 3.48 15.30
C LEU A 168 7.11 3.04 16.76
N TYR A 169 6.35 3.69 17.64
CA TYR A 169 6.32 3.42 19.08
C TYR A 169 5.04 2.69 19.46
N LEU A 170 5.12 1.81 20.45
CA LEU A 170 3.95 1.17 21.01
C LEU A 170 3.15 2.20 21.83
N PRO A 171 1.80 2.15 21.86
CA PRO A 171 1.00 3.04 22.69
C PRO A 171 1.38 3.03 24.18
N GLY A 172 1.94 1.92 24.69
CA GLY A 172 2.41 1.80 26.08
C GLY A 172 3.89 2.12 26.31
N ASP A 173 4.69 2.41 25.27
CA ASP A 173 6.12 2.70 25.40
C ASP A 173 6.57 3.75 24.37
N THR A 174 6.82 4.97 24.87
CA THR A 174 7.30 6.11 24.07
C THR A 174 8.79 6.38 24.21
N LEU A 175 9.53 5.54 24.96
CA LEU A 175 10.97 5.73 25.19
C LEU A 175 11.81 5.19 24.03
N VAL A 176 11.47 4.00 23.54
CA VAL A 176 12.21 3.31 22.47
C VAL A 176 11.24 2.84 21.39
N PRO A 177 11.47 3.17 20.10
CA PRO A 177 10.60 2.68 19.05
C PRO A 177 10.76 1.17 18.85
N GLU A 178 9.67 0.51 18.51
CA GLU A 178 9.66 -0.95 18.33
C GLU A 178 10.16 -1.34 16.94
N ARG A 179 9.77 -0.58 15.90
CA ARG A 179 10.13 -0.84 14.51
C ARG A 179 10.09 0.41 13.63
N TYR A 180 10.45 0.27 12.37
CA TYR A 180 10.41 1.36 11.40
C TYR A 180 9.18 1.24 10.48
N GLY A 181 8.48 2.36 10.30
CA GLY A 181 7.48 2.55 9.26
C GLY A 181 8.11 3.12 8.00
N ARG A 182 7.79 2.56 6.84
CA ARG A 182 8.36 3.00 5.57
C ARG A 182 7.76 4.35 5.14
N ASP A 183 8.58 5.22 4.57
CA ASP A 183 8.09 6.46 3.97
C ASP A 183 7.06 6.16 2.86
N GLY A 184 6.03 6.99 2.76
CA GLY A 184 4.93 6.85 1.81
C GLY A 184 3.78 5.98 2.30
N THR A 185 3.93 5.27 3.42
CA THR A 185 2.84 4.50 4.02
C THR A 185 1.72 5.45 4.48
N LEU A 186 0.50 5.15 4.04
CA LEU A 186 -0.71 5.85 4.46
C LEU A 186 -1.23 5.30 5.79
N ALA A 187 -1.82 6.15 6.62
CA ALA A 187 -2.41 5.75 7.89
C ALA A 187 -3.62 6.63 8.24
N TYR A 188 -4.55 6.06 9.01
CA TYR A 188 -5.57 6.84 9.70
C TYR A 188 -4.92 7.59 10.86
N LEU A 189 -5.30 8.85 11.04
CA LEU A 189 -5.02 9.62 12.26
C LEU A 189 -6.14 9.39 13.25
N LEU A 190 -5.82 8.73 14.37
CA LEU A 190 -6.79 8.40 15.43
C LEU A 190 -6.82 9.46 16.53
N GLY A 191 -5.73 10.21 16.70
CA GLY A 191 -5.65 11.27 17.69
C GLY A 191 -4.22 11.77 17.92
N GLU A 192 -4.08 12.63 18.91
CA GLU A 192 -2.80 13.16 19.35
C GLU A 192 -2.57 12.83 20.83
N GLU A 193 -1.34 12.50 21.18
CA GLU A 193 -0.95 12.18 22.55
C GLU A 193 0.42 12.79 22.85
N GLY A 194 0.43 13.92 23.58
CA GLY A 194 1.65 14.68 23.82
C GLY A 194 2.37 15.04 22.52
N GLY A 195 3.67 14.73 22.41
CA GLY A 195 4.47 14.97 21.20
C GLY A 195 4.24 13.98 20.05
N PHE A 196 3.29 13.04 20.19
CA PHE A 196 3.01 11.97 19.24
C PHE A 196 1.62 12.13 18.61
N SER A 197 1.45 11.49 17.46
CA SER A 197 0.16 11.18 16.87
C SER A 197 -0.08 9.69 16.98
N ARG A 198 -1.31 9.31 17.33
CA ARG A 198 -1.78 7.93 17.32
C ARG A 198 -2.34 7.62 15.94
N ILE A 199 -1.78 6.61 15.29
CA ILE A 199 -2.11 6.28 13.90
C ILE A 199 -2.42 4.79 13.76
N LEU A 200 -3.21 4.46 12.74
CA LEU A 200 -3.41 3.09 12.26
C LEU A 200 -2.99 3.00 10.79
N PRO A 201 -1.76 2.52 10.50
CA PRO A 201 -1.29 2.34 9.12
C PRO A 201 -2.19 1.38 8.35
N ILE A 202 -2.48 1.69 7.09
CA ILE A 202 -3.41 0.87 6.30
C ILE A 202 -2.87 -0.52 5.98
N THR A 203 -1.56 -0.72 6.05
CA THR A 203 -0.89 -1.99 5.79
C THR A 203 -0.46 -2.72 7.05
N LEU A 204 -0.75 -2.18 8.25
CA LEU A 204 -0.42 -2.81 9.53
C LEU A 204 -1.70 -3.06 10.33
N GLU A 205 -1.69 -4.06 11.20
CA GLU A 205 -2.87 -4.44 11.99
C GLU A 205 -3.03 -3.57 13.25
N ASP A 206 -1.90 -3.13 13.83
CA ASP A 206 -1.88 -2.42 15.12
C ASP A 206 -1.85 -0.90 14.99
N GLU A 207 -2.22 -0.24 16.09
CA GLU A 207 -2.06 1.19 16.30
C GLU A 207 -0.64 1.53 16.79
N TRP A 208 -0.13 2.68 16.34
CA TRP A 208 1.23 3.13 16.64
C TRP A 208 1.24 4.59 17.06
N LEU A 209 2.17 4.93 17.94
CA LEU A 209 2.53 6.30 18.24
C LEU A 209 3.70 6.73 17.34
N VAL A 210 3.57 7.90 16.73
CA VAL A 210 4.60 8.46 15.84
C VAL A 210 4.86 9.92 16.19
N PRO A 211 6.13 10.36 16.35
CA PRO A 211 6.42 11.77 16.56
C PRO A 211 5.89 12.60 15.40
N ARG A 212 5.12 13.65 15.69
CA ARG A 212 4.36 14.44 14.69
C ARG A 212 5.19 14.92 13.50
N ARG A 213 6.48 15.22 13.73
CA ARG A 213 7.44 15.67 12.71
C ARG A 213 7.55 14.72 11.51
N TYR A 214 7.28 13.43 11.70
CA TYR A 214 7.40 12.41 10.65
C TYR A 214 6.11 12.17 9.87
N LEU A 215 5.03 12.88 10.21
CA LEU A 215 3.74 12.73 9.57
C LEU A 215 3.39 13.99 8.80
N LYS A 216 2.84 13.81 7.61
CA LYS A 216 2.13 14.85 6.89
C LYS A 216 0.64 14.56 6.94
N LEU A 217 -0.14 15.49 7.49
CA LEU A 217 -1.60 15.48 7.40
C LEU A 217 -2.03 15.81 5.97
N LEU A 218 -2.93 15.00 5.42
CA LEU A 218 -3.55 15.26 4.12
C LEU A 218 -4.84 16.07 4.31
N ALA A 219 -5.32 16.70 3.24
CA ALA A 219 -6.56 17.47 3.29
C ALA A 219 -7.75 16.57 3.67
N ASP A 220 -8.72 17.10 4.42
CA ASP A 220 -9.93 16.35 4.81
C ASP A 220 -10.77 15.88 3.61
N SER A 221 -10.64 16.53 2.45
CA SER A 221 -11.28 16.14 1.18
C SER A 221 -10.51 15.08 0.38
N THR A 222 -9.48 14.46 0.97
CA THR A 222 -8.63 13.51 0.25
C THR A 222 -9.37 12.20 0.00
N VAL A 223 -9.48 11.86 -1.28
CA VAL A 223 -9.99 10.58 -1.77
C VAL A 223 -9.03 10.01 -2.82
N PHE A 224 -8.94 8.70 -2.89
CA PHE A 224 -8.03 7.94 -3.73
C PHE A 224 -8.80 7.26 -4.86
N ASN A 225 -9.06 8.03 -5.91
CA ASN A 225 -9.70 7.52 -7.13
C ASN A 225 -8.69 7.01 -8.16
N HIS A 226 -7.39 7.29 -7.98
CA HIS A 226 -6.33 6.92 -8.91
C HIS A 226 -5.42 5.90 -8.25
N VAL A 227 -5.31 4.71 -8.83
CA VAL A 227 -4.48 3.62 -8.28
C VAL A 227 -3.60 3.05 -9.38
N ILE A 228 -2.32 2.88 -9.05
CA ILE A 228 -1.31 2.33 -9.95
C ILE A 228 -0.83 1.02 -9.36
N PHE A 229 -0.99 -0.08 -10.09
CA PHE A 229 -0.52 -1.40 -9.69
C PHE A 229 0.77 -1.73 -10.41
N VAL A 230 1.76 -2.21 -9.66
CA VAL A 230 3.06 -2.65 -10.19
C VAL A 230 3.27 -4.09 -9.76
N ASP A 231 3.38 -4.99 -10.72
CA ASP A 231 3.70 -6.39 -10.50
C ASP A 231 5.21 -6.61 -10.65
N ARG A 232 5.88 -7.00 -9.56
CA ARG A 232 7.31 -7.27 -9.54
C ARG A 232 7.68 -8.62 -10.14
N LEU A 233 6.79 -9.59 -10.16
CA LEU A 233 7.07 -10.91 -10.71
C LEU A 233 6.92 -10.89 -12.24
N ASP A 234 5.78 -10.40 -12.71
CA ASP A 234 5.42 -10.37 -14.12
C ASP A 234 5.91 -9.10 -14.85
N GLN A 235 6.49 -8.16 -14.10
CA GLN A 235 7.13 -6.94 -14.63
C GLN A 235 6.15 -6.11 -15.48
N ASN A 236 4.94 -5.92 -14.98
CA ASN A 236 3.93 -5.07 -15.60
C ASN A 236 3.46 -3.96 -14.64
N ILE A 237 2.75 -3.00 -15.22
CA ILE A 237 2.11 -1.90 -14.52
C ILE A 237 0.75 -1.63 -15.13
N ALA A 238 -0.25 -1.41 -14.30
CA ALA A 238 -1.59 -1.00 -14.71
C ALA A 238 -2.04 0.24 -13.95
N THR A 239 -2.78 1.11 -14.61
CA THR A 239 -3.41 2.26 -13.97
C THR A 239 -4.93 2.08 -13.96
N LEU A 240 -5.55 2.39 -12.83
CA LEU A 240 -6.98 2.22 -12.60
C LEU A 240 -7.58 3.50 -12.02
N GLU A 241 -8.74 3.88 -12.53
CA GLU A 241 -9.51 5.04 -12.10
C GLU A 241 -10.89 4.63 -11.61
N ARG A 242 -11.28 5.09 -10.43
CA ARG A 242 -12.62 4.88 -9.88
C ARG A 242 -13.61 5.81 -10.58
N MET A 243 -14.70 5.23 -11.06
CA MET A 243 -15.79 5.97 -11.71
C MET A 243 -17.00 6.09 -10.79
N ASP A 244 -17.33 5.00 -10.10
CA ASP A 244 -18.39 4.92 -9.10
C ASP A 244 -18.04 3.83 -8.07
N LYS A 245 -18.92 3.58 -7.10
CA LYS A 245 -18.79 2.53 -6.08
C LYS A 245 -18.65 1.15 -6.75
N GLY A 246 -17.50 0.51 -6.56
CA GLY A 246 -17.20 -0.79 -7.18
C GLY A 246 -16.89 -0.73 -8.68
N GLU A 247 -16.97 0.43 -9.32
CA GLU A 247 -16.74 0.57 -10.76
C GLU A 247 -15.40 1.24 -11.06
N TRP A 248 -14.50 0.48 -11.68
CA TRP A 248 -13.16 0.95 -12.02
C TRP A 248 -12.87 0.79 -13.51
N LYS A 249 -12.23 1.81 -14.07
CA LYS A 249 -11.72 1.80 -15.44
C LYS A 249 -10.22 1.54 -15.46
N ILE A 250 -9.79 0.61 -16.30
CA ILE A 250 -8.38 0.38 -16.60
C ILE A 250 -7.96 1.44 -17.62
N ARG A 251 -6.97 2.27 -17.24
CA ARG A 251 -6.52 3.44 -18.03
C ARG A 251 -5.23 3.21 -18.81
N SER A 252 -4.40 2.27 -18.38
CA SER A 252 -3.21 1.79 -19.10
C SER A 252 -2.80 0.41 -18.59
N MET A 253 -2.06 -0.33 -19.42
CA MET A 253 -1.58 -1.69 -19.15
C MET A 253 -0.24 -1.89 -19.88
N ASN A 254 0.89 -1.78 -19.20
CA ASN A 254 2.19 -1.68 -19.87
C ASN A 254 3.27 -2.56 -19.24
N PRO A 255 4.34 -2.88 -19.99
CA PRO A 255 5.52 -3.50 -19.41
C PRO A 255 6.28 -2.48 -18.55
N ALA A 256 6.82 -2.94 -17.43
CA ALA A 256 7.64 -2.15 -16.52
C ALA A 256 8.95 -2.89 -16.17
N THR A 257 9.92 -2.19 -15.59
CA THR A 257 11.07 -2.83 -14.93
C THR A 257 11.19 -2.36 -13.49
N THR A 258 11.12 -3.27 -12.52
CA THR A 258 11.24 -2.95 -11.10
C THR A 258 12.68 -3.07 -10.58
N GLY A 259 12.86 -2.73 -9.30
CA GLY A 259 14.13 -2.80 -8.58
C GLY A 259 14.60 -4.24 -8.38
N ARG A 260 15.90 -4.47 -8.59
CA ARG A 260 16.55 -5.76 -8.31
C ARG A 260 17.23 -5.75 -6.95
N HIS A 261 17.33 -6.92 -6.34
CA HIS A 261 18.26 -7.15 -5.23
C HIS A 261 19.68 -7.19 -5.77
N ALA A 262 20.47 -6.13 -5.59
CA ALA A 262 21.90 -6.15 -5.90
C ALA A 262 22.68 -5.16 -5.00
N PRO A 263 23.03 -5.59 -3.78
CA PRO A 263 23.90 -4.83 -2.89
C PRO A 263 25.23 -4.43 -3.54
N PRO A 264 25.78 -3.23 -3.23
CA PRO A 264 25.26 -2.25 -2.27
C PRO A 264 24.35 -1.18 -2.88
N TYR A 265 24.09 -1.21 -4.19
CA TYR A 265 23.54 -0.05 -4.92
C TYR A 265 22.08 -0.19 -5.34
N ALA A 266 21.58 -1.39 -5.59
CA ALA A 266 20.20 -1.59 -6.03
C ALA A 266 19.41 -2.43 -5.02
N GLN A 267 18.19 -2.00 -4.76
CA GLN A 267 17.23 -2.67 -3.89
C GLN A 267 15.98 -3.01 -4.69
N GLU A 268 15.25 -4.00 -4.22
CA GLU A 268 13.94 -4.34 -4.72
C GLU A 268 12.98 -3.16 -4.56
N THR A 269 12.04 -3.04 -5.51
CA THR A 269 10.91 -2.14 -5.29
C THR A 269 10.09 -2.66 -4.12
N PRO A 270 9.84 -1.87 -3.06
CA PRO A 270 9.15 -2.37 -1.87
C PRO A 270 7.71 -2.80 -2.16
N LEU A 271 7.29 -3.96 -1.65
CA LEU A 271 5.88 -4.38 -1.66
C LEU A 271 5.03 -3.47 -0.77
N GLY A 272 3.74 -3.35 -1.07
CA GLY A 272 2.78 -2.63 -0.23
C GLY A 272 2.04 -1.51 -0.96
N MET A 273 1.36 -0.67 -0.19
CA MET A 273 0.55 0.43 -0.70
C MET A 273 1.10 1.78 -0.22
N TYR A 274 1.39 2.66 -1.17
CA TYR A 274 2.09 3.92 -0.91
C TYR A 274 1.37 5.09 -1.55
N LEU A 275 1.43 6.25 -0.92
CA LEU A 275 0.95 7.50 -1.49
C LEU A 275 1.92 8.01 -2.56
N LEU A 276 1.41 8.51 -3.69
CA LEU A 276 2.21 9.27 -4.65
C LEU A 276 2.48 10.66 -4.08
N GLN A 277 3.72 10.93 -3.67
CA GLN A 277 4.07 12.09 -2.86
C GLN A 277 4.68 13.26 -3.65
N GLN A 278 5.45 12.99 -4.71
CA GLN A 278 6.21 14.03 -5.41
C GLN A 278 6.36 13.71 -6.89
N LYS A 279 6.49 14.75 -7.71
CA LYS A 279 6.70 14.65 -9.16
C LYS A 279 7.89 15.49 -9.59
N LYS A 280 8.72 14.94 -10.48
CA LYS A 280 9.87 15.63 -11.10
C LYS A 280 9.89 15.34 -12.60
N SER A 281 9.75 16.37 -13.44
CA SER A 281 9.91 16.23 -14.89
C SER A 281 11.29 15.67 -15.27
N ARG A 282 12.31 16.01 -14.47
CA ARG A 282 13.69 15.55 -14.59
C ARG A 282 14.25 15.16 -13.22
N MET A 283 14.30 13.85 -12.93
CA MET A 283 14.94 13.33 -11.72
C MET A 283 16.41 13.02 -11.98
N VAL A 284 17.32 13.84 -11.45
CA VAL A 284 18.77 13.59 -11.55
C VAL A 284 19.17 12.43 -10.63
N PHE A 285 19.99 11.51 -11.15
CA PHE A 285 20.62 10.45 -10.38
C PHE A 285 22.15 10.52 -10.49
N LEU A 286 22.82 9.99 -9.48
CA LEU A 286 24.28 9.96 -9.38
C LEU A 286 24.82 8.63 -9.90
N LYS A 287 26.11 8.59 -10.21
CA LYS A 287 26.81 7.32 -10.48
C LYS A 287 26.96 6.53 -9.19
N ASP A 288 26.83 5.21 -9.28
CA ASP A 288 27.03 4.32 -8.14
C ASP A 288 28.41 4.56 -7.50
N GLY A 289 28.42 4.74 -6.18
CA GLY A 289 29.63 4.99 -5.39
C GLY A 289 30.26 6.38 -5.57
N SER A 290 29.59 7.34 -6.22
CA SER A 290 30.14 8.67 -6.49
C SER A 290 29.13 9.80 -6.31
N ALA A 291 29.63 11.01 -6.04
CA ALA A 291 28.83 12.24 -6.09
C ALA A 291 28.63 12.78 -7.52
N ALA A 292 29.28 12.17 -8.53
CA ALA A 292 29.17 12.60 -9.91
C ALA A 292 27.77 12.31 -10.48
N THR A 293 27.26 13.23 -11.31
CA THR A 293 25.98 13.03 -12.02
C THR A 293 26.09 11.84 -12.98
N GLY A 294 25.19 10.86 -12.83
CA GLY A 294 25.06 9.70 -13.72
C GLY A 294 24.11 9.96 -14.88
N GLY A 295 23.12 10.83 -14.69
CA GLY A 295 22.12 11.12 -15.70
C GLY A 295 20.83 11.65 -15.10
N TYR A 296 19.73 11.49 -15.84
CA TYR A 296 18.40 11.79 -15.32
C TYR A 296 17.37 10.78 -15.81
N ALA A 297 16.30 10.61 -15.03
CA ALA A 297 15.10 9.91 -15.42
C ALA A 297 13.97 10.93 -15.71
N PRO A 298 13.31 10.86 -16.88
CA PRO A 298 12.21 11.76 -17.21
C PRO A 298 10.91 11.35 -16.49
N TYR A 299 10.05 12.33 -16.19
CA TYR A 299 8.68 12.16 -15.68
C TYR A 299 8.60 11.22 -14.46
N ALA A 300 9.34 11.54 -13.41
CA ALA A 300 9.44 10.72 -12.22
C ALA A 300 8.35 11.05 -11.19
N SER A 301 7.55 10.06 -10.82
CA SER A 301 6.50 10.11 -9.79
C SER A 301 6.92 9.27 -8.58
N ARG A 302 7.25 9.92 -7.47
CA ARG A 302 7.76 9.32 -6.23
C ARG A 302 6.63 8.74 -5.38
N PHE A 303 6.82 7.54 -4.83
CA PHE A 303 5.84 6.94 -3.92
C PHE A 303 6.40 6.50 -2.56
N THR A 304 7.59 5.92 -2.49
CA THR A 304 8.23 5.52 -1.22
C THR A 304 9.74 5.67 -1.30
N ASN A 305 10.40 6.08 -0.21
CA ASN A 305 11.87 6.17 -0.14
C ASN A 305 12.45 6.85 -1.41
N GLY A 306 13.41 6.20 -2.07
CA GLY A 306 13.97 6.62 -3.36
C GLY A 306 13.29 6.01 -4.59
N ALA A 307 12.13 5.35 -4.44
CA ALA A 307 11.41 4.70 -5.53
C ALA A 307 10.51 5.69 -6.28
N TYR A 308 10.65 5.70 -7.60
CA TYR A 308 9.85 6.50 -8.52
C TYR A 308 9.34 5.62 -9.67
N ILE A 309 8.14 5.91 -10.15
CA ILE A 309 7.71 5.51 -11.49
C ILE A 309 8.28 6.54 -12.45
N HIS A 310 9.11 6.14 -13.42
CA HIS A 310 9.77 7.08 -14.33
C HIS A 310 10.02 6.48 -15.72
N GLY A 311 10.34 7.33 -16.71
CA GLY A 311 10.66 6.91 -18.08
C GLY A 311 12.08 6.35 -18.20
N VAL A 312 12.54 6.02 -19.41
CA VAL A 312 13.86 5.40 -19.57
C VAL A 312 14.98 6.37 -19.13
N PRO A 313 15.88 5.97 -18.19
CA PRO A 313 17.00 6.79 -17.76
C PRO A 313 17.91 7.19 -18.94
N VAL A 314 18.30 8.46 -18.94
CA VAL A 314 19.24 9.04 -19.90
C VAL A 314 20.57 9.24 -19.19
N ASN A 315 21.51 8.34 -19.44
CA ASN A 315 22.86 8.39 -18.88
C ASN A 315 23.69 9.47 -19.59
N VAL A 316 24.49 10.22 -18.83
CA VAL A 316 25.46 11.15 -19.42
C VAL A 316 26.44 10.40 -20.35
N PRO A 317 26.87 10.99 -21.48
CA PRO A 317 26.64 12.38 -21.90
C PRO A 317 25.33 12.60 -22.68
N ARG A 318 24.50 11.57 -22.88
CA ARG A 318 23.24 11.72 -23.61
C ARG A 318 22.33 12.71 -22.89
N THR A 319 21.63 13.54 -23.66
CA THR A 319 20.67 14.52 -23.14
C THR A 319 19.25 14.27 -23.62
N ALA A 320 19.08 13.70 -24.81
CA ALA A 320 17.78 13.37 -25.39
C ALA A 320 17.11 12.19 -24.67
N MET A 321 15.81 12.33 -24.42
CA MET A 321 14.96 11.26 -23.87
C MET A 321 15.03 10.01 -24.75
N ILE A 322 14.90 8.85 -24.11
CA ILE A 322 14.81 7.56 -24.76
C ILE A 322 13.37 7.09 -24.57
N GLU A 323 12.67 6.77 -25.65
CA GLU A 323 11.28 6.34 -25.52
C GLU A 323 11.19 4.98 -24.83
N TYR A 324 11.81 3.97 -25.42
CA TYR A 324 11.64 2.59 -25.00
C TYR A 324 12.96 1.91 -24.64
N SER A 325 12.92 0.93 -23.74
CA SER A 325 14.06 0.08 -23.40
C SER A 325 13.69 -1.39 -23.56
N TRP A 326 14.58 -2.17 -24.19
CA TRP A 326 14.43 -3.62 -24.38
C TRP A 326 14.23 -4.42 -23.08
N SER A 327 14.57 -3.82 -21.93
CA SER A 327 14.49 -4.49 -20.64
C SER A 327 13.15 -4.28 -19.92
N LEU A 328 12.24 -3.47 -20.46
CA LEU A 328 10.86 -3.36 -19.98
C LEU A 328 10.14 -4.70 -20.12
N GLY A 329 9.43 -5.12 -19.08
CA GLY A 329 8.69 -6.39 -19.07
C GLY A 329 9.58 -7.63 -18.98
N THR A 330 10.86 -7.51 -18.61
CA THR A 330 11.80 -8.66 -18.56
C THR A 330 11.97 -9.21 -17.15
N THR A 331 13.04 -8.82 -16.46
CA THR A 331 13.31 -9.12 -15.06
C THR A 331 13.60 -7.81 -14.34
N PRO A 332 13.57 -7.78 -13.00
CA PRO A 332 14.01 -6.60 -12.26
C PRO A 332 15.44 -6.19 -12.64
N ARG A 333 15.66 -4.87 -12.82
CA ARG A 333 16.97 -4.30 -13.21
C ARG A 333 17.28 -2.95 -12.59
N SER A 334 16.30 -2.22 -12.09
CA SER A 334 16.50 -0.85 -11.61
C SER A 334 17.08 -0.83 -10.18
N HIS A 335 17.41 0.37 -9.70
CA HIS A 335 17.82 0.65 -8.32
C HIS A 335 16.60 1.11 -7.51
N MET A 336 15.67 0.19 -7.19
CA MET A 336 14.39 0.41 -6.47
C MET A 336 13.23 1.01 -7.29
N CYS A 337 13.50 1.75 -8.36
CA CYS A 337 12.46 2.43 -9.14
C CYS A 337 11.64 1.51 -10.06
N VAL A 338 10.55 2.03 -10.60
CA VAL A 338 9.74 1.36 -11.64
C VAL A 338 9.95 2.10 -12.95
N ARG A 339 10.78 1.52 -13.82
CA ARG A 339 11.09 2.10 -15.13
C ARG A 339 10.02 1.70 -16.15
N ASN A 340 9.63 2.65 -16.99
CA ASN A 340 8.59 2.53 -18.00
C ASN A 340 9.09 3.03 -19.36
N ALA A 341 8.28 2.81 -20.40
CA ALA A 341 8.36 3.63 -21.61
C ALA A 341 8.20 5.11 -21.19
N THR A 342 8.93 6.02 -21.82
CA THR A 342 8.96 7.42 -21.41
C THR A 342 7.62 8.11 -21.65
N SER A 343 6.90 7.76 -22.72
CA SER A 343 5.54 8.23 -22.94
C SER A 343 4.56 7.70 -21.88
N HIS A 344 4.67 6.43 -21.47
CA HIS A 344 3.84 5.87 -20.38
C HIS A 344 4.14 6.55 -19.04
N ALA A 345 5.41 6.79 -18.72
CA ALA A 345 5.79 7.53 -17.52
C ALA A 345 5.24 8.96 -17.53
N LYS A 346 5.26 9.62 -18.70
CA LYS A 346 4.65 10.94 -18.87
C LYS A 346 3.13 10.88 -18.65
N PHE A 347 2.45 9.88 -19.19
CA PHE A 347 1.03 9.66 -18.94
C PHE A 347 0.74 9.55 -17.44
N VAL A 348 1.43 8.67 -16.71
CA VAL A 348 1.27 8.55 -15.25
C VAL A 348 1.58 9.88 -14.54
N PHE A 349 2.63 10.58 -14.98
CA PHE A 349 3.02 11.88 -14.43
C PHE A 349 1.96 12.96 -14.63
N ASP A 350 1.22 12.96 -15.73
CA ASP A 350 0.17 13.95 -15.98
C ASP A 350 -1.16 13.54 -15.32
N TRP A 351 -1.52 12.26 -15.44
CA TRP A 351 -2.81 11.70 -15.00
C TRP A 351 -2.93 11.55 -13.48
N ALA A 352 -1.92 11.06 -12.76
CA ALA A 352 -2.06 10.66 -11.35
C ALA A 352 -1.78 11.81 -10.36
N PRO A 353 -2.76 12.50 -9.74
CA PRO A 353 -2.50 13.61 -8.83
C PRO A 353 -1.65 13.22 -7.60
N THR A 354 -0.71 14.08 -7.20
CA THR A 354 0.05 13.93 -5.94
C THR A 354 -0.90 14.00 -4.74
N GLU A 355 -0.62 13.20 -3.72
CA GLU A 355 -1.39 13.13 -2.46
C GLU A 355 -2.83 12.64 -2.62
N ARG A 356 -3.22 12.20 -3.82
CA ARG A 356 -4.53 11.63 -4.16
C ARG A 356 -4.45 10.38 -5.02
N SER A 357 -3.25 9.87 -5.26
CA SER A 357 -3.01 8.62 -6.00
C SER A 357 -2.24 7.63 -5.14
N LEU A 358 -2.59 6.36 -5.26
CA LEU A 358 -1.91 5.26 -4.57
C LEU A 358 -1.09 4.43 -5.57
N VAL A 359 0.08 3.97 -5.13
CA VAL A 359 0.90 2.98 -5.82
C VAL A 359 0.89 1.70 -5.00
N VAL A 360 0.37 0.63 -5.57
CA VAL A 360 0.30 -0.70 -4.98
C VAL A 360 1.30 -1.60 -5.68
N VAL A 361 2.25 -2.14 -4.92
CA VAL A 361 3.28 -3.03 -5.44
C VAL A 361 2.99 -4.45 -4.96
N ILE A 362 2.81 -5.36 -5.91
CA ILE A 362 2.42 -6.77 -5.73
C ILE A 362 3.44 -7.70 -6.41
N GLU A 363 3.24 -9.01 -6.24
CA GLU A 363 3.97 -10.09 -6.89
C GLU A 363 3.11 -11.34 -7.04
#